data_AF-A0A535A7K9-F1
#
_entry.id   AF-A0A535A7K9-F1
#
_cell.length_a   1.000
_cell.length_b   1.000
_cell.length_c   1.000
_cell.angle_alpha   90.00
_cell.angle_beta   90.00
_cell.angle_gamma   90.00
#
_symmetry.space_group_name_H-M   'P 1'
#
loop_
_entity.id
_entity.type
_entity.pdbx_description
1 polymer ?
#
loop_
_entity_poly.entity_id
_entity_poly.type
_entity_poly.pdbx_seq_one_letter_code
_entity_poly.pdbx_strand_id
1 'polypeptide(L)'
;MPDPRHRLGLLAEDACAAWLTSIGWTVLERRWRSGSGELDLVCRDPCEVLVGVEVKLRRTPRAGSAAESLDRRRLARLRVSLARYADGRRSYDNGLRLDLVTVTP
;
A
#
# COMPACT_ATOMS: atom_id res chain seq x y z
N MET A 1 -10.55 7.91 -23.22
CA MET A 1 -11.00 8.25 -21.85
C MET A 1 -10.36 7.28 -20.87
N PRO A 2 -9.86 7.73 -19.70
CA PRO A 2 -9.31 6.80 -18.70
C PRO A 2 -10.40 5.88 -18.16
N ASP A 3 -10.06 4.62 -17.87
CA ASP A 3 -10.96 3.62 -17.31
C ASP A 3 -11.58 4.16 -15.99
N PRO A 4 -12.93 4.21 -15.86
CA PRO A 4 -13.60 4.61 -14.62
C PRO A 4 -13.14 3.84 -13.38
N ARG A 5 -12.69 2.59 -13.56
CA ARG A 5 -12.11 1.77 -12.48
C ARG A 5 -10.77 2.32 -12.00
N HIS A 6 -9.96 2.83 -12.92
CA HIS A 6 -8.67 3.43 -12.59
C HIS A 6 -8.86 4.70 -11.74
N ARG A 7 -9.79 5.58 -12.13
CA ARG A 7 -10.10 6.79 -11.36
C ARG A 7 -10.59 6.47 -9.95
N LEU A 8 -11.44 5.45 -9.80
CA LEU A 8 -11.93 5.02 -8.50
C LEU A 8 -10.83 4.36 -7.64
N GLY A 9 -9.88 3.65 -8.25
CA GLY A 9 -8.69 3.17 -7.57
C GLY A 9 -7.83 4.30 -6.99
N LEU A 10 -7.61 5.37 -7.78
CA LEU A 10 -6.87 6.55 -7.32
C LEU A 10 -7.55 7.25 -6.15
N LEU A 11 -8.88 7.40 -6.20
CA LEU A 11 -9.65 7.99 -5.10
C LEU A 11 -9.56 7.16 -3.81
N ALA A 12 -9.55 5.82 -3.92
CA ALA A 12 -9.34 4.96 -2.78
C ALA A 12 -7.94 5.11 -2.18
N GLU A 13 -6.92 5.22 -3.03
CA GLU A 13 -5.54 5.49 -2.60
C GLU A 13 -5.42 6.86 -1.92
N ASP A 14 -6.05 7.91 -2.46
CA ASP A 14 -6.12 9.24 -1.84
C ASP A 14 -6.77 9.19 -0.45
N ALA A 15 -7.92 8.52 -0.34
CA ALA A 15 -8.63 8.37 0.92
C ALA A 15 -7.81 7.58 1.96
N CYS A 16 -7.11 6.52 1.53
CA CYS A 16 -6.23 5.75 2.39
C CYS A 16 -5.05 6.59 2.89
N ALA A 17 -4.39 7.34 2.00
CA ALA A 17 -3.28 8.22 2.36
C ALA A 17 -3.71 9.32 3.36
N ALA A 18 -4.89 9.92 3.14
CA ALA A 18 -5.45 10.92 4.04
C ALA A 18 -5.77 10.32 5.42
N TRP A 19 -6.36 9.12 5.47
CA TRP A 19 -6.63 8.42 6.72
C TRP A 19 -5.35 8.04 7.48
N LEU A 20 -4.35 7.48 6.80
CA LEU A 20 -3.05 7.16 7.43
C LEU A 20 -2.39 8.40 8.03
N THR A 21 -2.42 9.51 7.28
CA THR A 21 -1.89 10.80 7.77
C THR A 21 -2.65 11.31 8.99
N SER A 22 -3.98 11.17 9.02
CA SER A 22 -4.79 11.65 10.15
C SER A 22 -4.58 10.84 11.43
N ILE A 23 -4.09 9.60 11.33
CA ILE A 23 -3.70 8.76 12.47
C ILE A 23 -2.19 8.82 12.79
N GLY A 24 -1.48 9.82 12.26
CA GLY A 24 -0.09 10.12 12.63
C GLY A 24 0.98 9.41 11.82
N TRP A 25 0.62 8.75 10.71
CA TRP A 25 1.60 8.17 9.80
C TRP A 25 2.15 9.21 8.84
N THR A 26 3.36 9.00 8.34
CA THR A 26 3.95 9.81 7.27
C THR A 26 3.86 9.07 5.95
N VAL A 27 3.23 9.65 4.92
CA VAL A 27 3.28 9.12 3.56
C VAL A 27 4.59 9.56 2.91
N LEU A 28 5.46 8.61 2.57
CA LEU A 28 6.78 8.86 1.98
C LEU A 28 6.71 8.88 0.45
N GLU A 29 5.97 7.94 -0.14
CA GLU A 29 5.80 7.80 -1.58
C GLU A 29 4.40 7.29 -1.92
N ARG A 30 3.95 7.62 -3.13
CA ARG A 30 2.68 7.18 -3.69
C ARG A 30 2.90 6.59 -5.08
N ARG A 31 2.28 5.44 -5.35
CA ARG A 31 2.39 4.69 -6.62
C ARG A 31 3.85 4.46 -7.02
N TRP A 32 4.67 4.05 -6.06
CA TRP A 32 6.07 3.79 -6.30
C TRP A 32 6.21 2.60 -7.26
N ARG A 33 7.07 2.75 -8.26
CA ARG A 33 7.35 1.72 -9.26
C ARG A 33 8.84 1.55 -9.46
N SER A 34 9.24 0.31 -9.63
CA SER A 34 10.57 -0.10 -10.11
C SER A 34 10.41 -1.11 -11.23
N GLY A 35 11.47 -1.39 -11.98
CA GLY A 35 11.42 -2.35 -13.08
C GLY A 35 10.96 -3.77 -12.71
N SER A 36 10.85 -4.10 -11.42
CA SER A 36 10.42 -5.44 -10.94
C SER A 36 9.21 -5.43 -10.02
N GLY A 37 8.59 -4.29 -9.74
CA GLY A 37 7.55 -4.24 -8.72
C GLY A 37 6.98 -2.84 -8.46
N GLU A 38 5.88 -2.82 -7.72
CA GLU A 38 5.14 -1.60 -7.40
C GLU A 38 4.59 -1.65 -5.98
N LEU A 39 4.38 -0.48 -5.39
CA LEU A 39 3.74 -0.26 -4.10
C LEU A 39 2.72 0.88 -4.25
N ASP A 40 1.49 0.70 -3.80
CA ASP A 40 0.47 1.76 -3.88
C ASP A 40 0.85 2.93 -2.98
N LEU A 41 1.24 2.65 -1.73
CA LEU A 41 1.80 3.63 -0.81
C LEU A 41 3.02 3.08 -0.10
N VAL A 42 3.97 3.96 0.20
CA VAL A 42 5.03 3.70 1.15
C VAL A 42 4.91 4.71 2.28
N CYS A 43 4.84 4.20 3.50
CA CYS A 43 4.59 5.00 4.69
C CYS A 43 5.60 4.70 5.79
N ARG A 44 5.70 5.63 6.73
CA ARG A 44 6.35 5.43 8.01
C ARG A 44 5.29 5.53 9.10
N ASP A 45 5.18 4.50 9.92
CA ASP A 45 4.23 4.50 11.03
C ASP A 45 4.78 5.28 12.25
N PRO A 46 3.97 5.53 13.30
CA PRO A 46 4.41 6.26 14.49
C PRO A 46 5.56 5.59 15.27
N CYS A 47 5.81 4.31 15.03
CA CYS A 47 6.91 3.54 15.61
C CYS A 47 8.13 3.50 14.68
N GLU A 48 8.18 4.36 13.67
CA GLU A 48 9.28 4.50 12.72
C GLU A 48 9.52 3.24 11.85
N VAL A 49 8.50 2.38 11.70
CA VAL A 49 8.53 1.21 10.82
C VAL A 49 8.23 1.64 9.39
N LEU A 50 8.97 1.08 8.41
CA LEU A 50 8.67 1.28 7.00
C LEU A 50 7.57 0.32 6.55
N VAL A 51 6.47 0.87 6.05
CA VAL A 51 5.27 0.12 5.70
C VAL A 51 4.96 0.27 4.21
N GLY A 52 4.93 -0.85 3.49
CA GLY A 52 4.30 -0.91 2.17
C GLY A 52 2.80 -1.15 2.34
N VAL A 53 1.97 -0.22 1.89
CA VAL A 53 0.51 -0.35 2.00
C VAL A 53 -0.08 -0.62 0.61
N GLU A 54 -0.77 -1.74 0.50
CA GLU A 54 -1.56 -2.14 -0.66
C GLU A 54 -3.01 -1.71 -0.45
N VAL A 55 -3.60 -0.98 -1.40
CA VAL A 55 -4.93 -0.38 -1.26
C VAL A 55 -5.92 -1.06 -2.20
N LYS A 56 -7.01 -1.59 -1.63
CA LYS A 56 -8.09 -2.21 -2.40
C LYS A 56 -9.42 -1.49 -2.20
N LEU A 57 -9.99 -0.98 -3.29
CA LEU A 57 -11.38 -0.54 -3.31
C LEU A 57 -12.31 -1.75 -3.35
N ARG A 58 -13.19 -1.91 -2.37
CA ARG A 58 -14.27 -2.90 -2.37
C ARG A 58 -15.62 -2.20 -2.49
N ARG A 59 -16.36 -2.55 -3.54
CA ARG A 59 -17.69 -1.99 -3.84
C ARG A 59 -18.84 -2.81 -3.25
N THR A 60 -18.60 -4.08 -2.89
CA THR A 60 -19.61 -4.95 -2.29
C THR A 60 -18.98 -5.78 -1.16
N PRO A 61 -19.68 -5.98 -0.02
CA PRO A 61 -19.18 -6.79 1.09
C PRO A 61 -19.13 -8.30 0.81
N ARG A 62 -19.76 -8.77 -0.28
CA ARG A 62 -20.10 -10.18 -0.53
C ARG A 62 -19.00 -11.06 -1.11
N ALA A 63 -17.82 -10.52 -1.42
CA ALA A 63 -16.67 -11.34 -1.83
C ALA A 63 -15.71 -11.47 -0.65
N GLY A 64 -15.18 -12.67 -0.41
CA GLY A 64 -14.34 -13.07 0.73
C GLY A 64 -13.32 -12.04 1.25
N SER A 65 -12.83 -12.26 2.47
CA SER A 65 -12.01 -11.34 3.25
C SER A 65 -10.90 -10.64 2.42
N ALA A 66 -10.52 -9.41 2.80
CA ALA A 66 -9.40 -8.69 2.18
C ALA A 66 -8.17 -9.59 1.99
N ALA A 67 -7.85 -10.37 3.02
CA ALA A 67 -6.77 -11.35 3.04
C ALA A 67 -6.91 -12.47 1.97
N GLU A 68 -8.11 -13.00 1.72
CA GLU A 68 -8.34 -14.02 0.68
C GLU A 68 -8.02 -13.53 -0.74
N SER A 69 -8.02 -12.20 -0.95
CA SER A 69 -7.73 -11.61 -2.25
C SER A 69 -6.25 -11.30 -2.50
N LEU A 70 -5.37 -11.49 -1.51
CA LEU A 70 -3.92 -11.32 -1.68
C LEU A 70 -3.28 -12.70 -1.89
N ASP A 71 -3.13 -13.10 -3.15
CA ASP A 71 -2.49 -14.38 -3.46
C ASP A 71 -1.00 -14.39 -3.05
N ARG A 72 -0.43 -15.60 -2.89
CA ARG A 72 0.97 -15.78 -2.49
C ARG A 72 1.96 -15.10 -3.44
N ARG A 73 1.64 -15.00 -4.74
CA ARG A 73 2.53 -14.41 -5.75
C ARG A 73 2.57 -12.89 -5.57
N ARG A 74 1.43 -12.25 -5.31
CA ARG A 74 1.34 -10.82 -5.04
C ARG A 74 2.03 -10.45 -3.74
N LEU A 75 1.83 -11.23 -2.67
CA LEU A 75 2.57 -11.01 -1.42
C LEU A 75 4.09 -11.11 -1.62
N ALA A 76 4.57 -12.10 -2.38
CA ALA A 76 5.99 -12.22 -2.70
C ALA A 76 6.53 -11.00 -3.47
N ARG A 77 5.76 -10.48 -4.43
CA ARG A 77 6.12 -9.26 -5.19
C ARG A 77 6.16 -8.02 -4.30
N LEU A 78 5.19 -7.86 -3.41
CA LEU A 78 5.16 -6.74 -2.45
C LEU A 78 6.36 -6.78 -1.51
N ARG A 79 6.75 -7.97 -1.01
CA ARG A 79 7.96 -8.14 -0.17
C ARG A 79 9.23 -7.69 -0.89
N VAL A 80 9.42 -8.15 -2.13
CA VAL A 80 10.58 -7.75 -2.94
C VAL A 80 10.56 -6.25 -3.22
N SER A 81 9.38 -5.69 -3.50
CA SER A 81 9.21 -4.26 -3.79
C SER A 81 9.56 -3.40 -2.58
N LEU A 82 9.07 -3.76 -1.38
CA LEU A 82 9.38 -3.05 -0.15
C LEU A 82 10.86 -3.16 0.23
N ALA A 83 11.46 -4.35 0.10
CA ALA A 83 12.89 -4.53 0.33
C ALA A 83 13.74 -3.67 -0.62
N ARG A 84 13.37 -3.60 -1.90
CA ARG A 84 14.04 -2.73 -2.88
C ARG A 84 13.86 -1.25 -2.58
N TYR A 85 12.69 -0.85 -2.11
CA TYR A 85 12.47 0.53 -1.70
C TYR A 85 13.37 0.91 -0.52
N ALA A 86 13.54 -0.01 0.44
CA ALA A 86 14.37 0.17 1.62
C ALA A 86 15.88 0.10 1.31
N ASP A 87 16.27 -0.56 0.23
CA ASP A 87 17.68 -0.75 -0.13
C ASP A 87 18.42 0.60 -0.27
N GLY A 88 19.60 0.68 0.35
CA GLY A 88 20.40 1.91 0.40
C GLY A 88 19.87 3.03 1.30
N ARG A 89 18.75 2.85 2.01
CA ARG A 89 18.17 3.86 2.92
C ARG A 89 18.37 3.46 4.38
N ARG A 90 19.24 4.20 5.08
CA ARG A 90 19.61 3.97 6.50
C ARG A 90 18.49 4.26 7.52
N SER A 91 17.33 4.72 7.09
CA SER A 91 16.30 5.31 7.96
C SER A 91 15.24 4.31 8.47
N TYR A 92 15.40 3.01 8.22
CA TYR A 92 14.32 2.02 8.42
C TYR A 92 14.73 0.84 9.33
N ASP A 93 15.59 1.10 10.31
CA ASP A 93 16.13 0.07 11.22
C ASP A 93 15.05 -0.58 12.11
N ASN A 94 13.89 0.06 12.27
CA ASN A 94 12.76 -0.46 13.07
C ASN A 94 11.93 -1.53 12.34
N GLY A 95 12.30 -1.88 11.11
CA GLY A 95 11.77 -3.03 10.38
C GLY A 95 10.88 -2.67 9.20
N LEU A 96 10.41 -3.73 8.53
CA LEU A 96 9.58 -3.67 7.34
C LEU A 96 8.23 -4.34 7.62
N ARG A 97 7.12 -3.66 7.27
CA ARG A 97 5.75 -4.19 7.38
C ARG A 97 5.02 -4.08 6.04
N LEU A 98 4.13 -5.02 5.76
CA LEU A 98 3.18 -4.94 4.66
C LEU A 98 1.77 -4.94 5.22
N ASP A 99 1.01 -3.89 4.89
CA ASP A 99 -0.39 -3.76 5.29
C ASP A 99 -1.30 -3.77 4.06
N LEU A 100 -2.47 -4.39 4.20
CA LEU A 100 -3.52 -4.39 3.19
C LEU A 100 -4.69 -3.56 3.72
N VAL A 101 -4.97 -2.43 3.09
CA VAL A 101 -6.08 -1.55 3.45
C VAL A 101 -7.19 -1.70 2.44
N THR A 102 -8.40 -1.93 2.95
CA THR A 102 -9.61 -1.95 2.12
C THR A 102 -10.38 -0.66 2.31
N VAL A 103 -10.70 0.00 1.20
CA VAL A 103 -11.56 1.19 1.18
C VAL A 103 -12.92 0.80 0.63
N THR A 104 -13.98 1.19 1.32
CA THR A 104 -15.37 1.02 0.88
C THR A 104 -16.02 2.40 0.73
N PRO A 105 -16.90 2.61 -0.26
CA PRO A 105 -17.70 3.82 -0.38
C PRO A 105 -18.64 4.03 0.80
#